data_AF-A0A524MI08-F1
#
_entry.id   AF-A0A524MI08-F1
#
_cell.length_a   1.000
_cell.length_b   1.000
_cell.length_c   1.000
_cell.angle_alpha   90.00
_cell.angle_beta   90.00
_cell.angle_gamma   90.00
#
_symmetry.space_group_name_H-M   'P 1'
#
loop_
_entity.id
_entity.type
_entity.pdbx_description
1 polymer ?
#
loop_
_entity_poly.entity_id
_entity_poly.type
_entity_poly.pdbx_seq_one_letter_code
_entity_poly.pdbx_strand_id
1 'polypeptide(L)'
;MARPLRLEYENAVYHVTSRGNSGTEIFIEDVDREHFLEVLANAIDRFGWICHAYCLMATHYHILIETSEPNLSRGMRHLNGVYTQWFNRQHARFGHLVQGRFKSILVEKESYLLELAHYIVINPVR
;
A
#
# COMPACT_ATOMS: atom_id res chain seq x y z
N MET A 1 -4.62 16.91 -18.14
CA MET A 1 -3.30 16.32 -18.42
C MET A 1 -3.42 14.82 -18.53
N ALA A 2 -2.76 14.21 -19.53
CA ALA A 2 -2.65 12.77 -19.62
C ALA A 2 -1.87 12.23 -18.41
N ARG A 3 -2.36 11.16 -17.80
CA ARG A 3 -1.74 10.56 -16.63
C ARG A 3 -0.52 9.75 -17.07
N PRO A 4 0.66 9.89 -16.43
CA PRO A 4 1.81 9.04 -16.71
C PRO A 4 1.46 7.56 -16.53
N LEU A 5 1.94 6.73 -17.45
CA LEU A 5 1.87 5.28 -17.33
C LEU A 5 2.68 4.83 -16.10
N ARG A 6 2.19 3.82 -15.39
CA ARG A 6 3.00 3.15 -14.38
C ARG A 6 3.89 2.13 -15.08
N LEU A 7 5.17 2.16 -14.76
CA LEU A 7 6.13 1.17 -15.21
C LEU A 7 5.93 -0.09 -14.37
N GLU A 8 5.46 -1.15 -15.01
CA GLU A 8 5.27 -2.47 -14.42
C GLU A 8 6.06 -3.48 -15.26
N TYR A 9 6.99 -4.20 -14.61
CA TYR A 9 7.77 -5.27 -15.24
C TYR A 9 8.12 -6.35 -14.21
N GLU A 10 8.57 -7.50 -14.70
CA GLU A 10 8.88 -8.67 -13.86
C GLU A 10 10.00 -8.39 -12.86
N ASN A 11 9.84 -8.90 -11.64
CA ASN A 11 10.78 -8.78 -10.52
C ASN A 11 11.10 -7.33 -10.09
N ALA A 12 10.24 -6.38 -10.44
CA ALA A 12 10.37 -4.99 -10.04
C ALA A 12 10.04 -4.79 -8.55
N VAL A 13 10.73 -3.85 -7.91
CA VAL A 13 10.48 -3.44 -6.52
C VAL A 13 9.92 -2.03 -6.48
N TYR A 14 8.91 -1.84 -5.63
CA TYR A 14 8.16 -0.60 -5.53
C TYR A 14 8.03 -0.13 -4.10
N HIS A 15 8.37 1.14 -3.88
CA HIS A 15 7.86 1.88 -2.74
C HIS A 15 6.45 2.38 -3.05
N VAL A 16 5.46 1.78 -2.40
CA VAL A 16 4.05 2.15 -2.54
C VAL A 16 3.62 3.01 -1.38
N THR A 17 2.90 4.10 -1.68
CA THR A 17 2.22 4.91 -0.68
C THR A 17 0.78 5.20 -1.08
N SER A 18 -0.11 5.19 -0.10
CA SER A 18 -1.50 5.63 -0.25
C SER A 18 -1.95 6.38 0.98
N ARG A 19 -2.75 7.42 0.78
CA ARG A 19 -3.20 8.33 1.84
C ARG A 19 -4.71 8.39 1.89
N GLY A 20 -5.26 8.64 3.06
CA GLY A 20 -6.67 8.92 3.28
C GLY A 20 -7.15 10.14 2.49
N ASN A 21 -8.38 10.06 2.01
CA ASN A 21 -9.05 11.16 1.32
C ASN A 21 -9.20 12.35 2.28
N SER A 22 -8.85 13.56 1.83
CA SER A 22 -8.86 14.77 2.65
C SER A 22 -8.08 14.66 3.98
N GLY A 23 -7.03 13.83 4.02
CA GLY A 23 -6.21 13.65 5.24
C GLY A 23 -6.91 12.87 6.36
N THR A 24 -8.03 12.23 6.05
CA THR A 24 -8.75 11.37 7.00
C THR A 24 -7.86 10.23 7.48
N GLU A 25 -8.01 9.85 8.75
CA GLU A 25 -7.50 8.59 9.27
C GLU A 25 -8.10 7.39 8.52
N ILE A 26 -7.21 6.52 8.06
CA ILE A 26 -7.52 5.23 7.44
C ILE A 26 -7.26 4.07 8.39
N PHE A 27 -6.70 4.32 9.58
CA PHE A 27 -6.60 3.39 10.70
C PHE A 27 -6.95 4.16 11.99
N ILE A 28 -8.19 4.01 12.47
CA ILE A 28 -8.70 4.68 13.67
C ILE A 28 -8.34 3.81 14.89
N GLU A 29 -8.57 2.51 14.79
CA GLU A 29 -8.34 1.52 15.84
C GLU A 29 -7.32 0.47 15.42
N ASP A 30 -6.78 -0.29 16.36
CA ASP A 30 -5.80 -1.34 16.03
C ASP A 30 -6.40 -2.48 15.21
N VAL A 31 -7.70 -2.76 15.37
CA VAL A 31 -8.43 -3.71 14.51
C VAL A 31 -8.41 -3.31 13.03
N ASP A 32 -8.33 -2.01 12.73
CA ASP A 32 -8.21 -1.52 11.36
C ASP A 32 -6.85 -1.91 10.76
N ARG A 33 -5.78 -1.81 11.56
CA ARG A 33 -4.43 -2.19 11.16
C ARG A 33 -4.30 -3.69 10.98
N GLU A 34 -4.83 -4.46 11.94
CA GLU A 34 -4.86 -5.92 11.88
C GLU A 34 -5.58 -6.40 10.63
N HIS A 35 -6.79 -5.89 10.38
CA HIS A 35 -7.54 -6.28 9.19
C HIS A 35 -6.88 -5.82 7.89
N PHE A 36 -6.24 -4.64 7.87
CA PHE A 36 -5.44 -4.23 6.71
C PHE A 36 -4.31 -5.21 6.41
N LEU A 37 -3.61 -5.69 7.45
CA LEU A 37 -2.54 -6.69 7.30
C LEU A 37 -3.08 -8.04 6.80
N GLU A 38 -4.27 -8.46 7.24
CA GLU A 38 -4.94 -9.64 6.69
C GLU A 38 -5.24 -9.47 5.19
N VAL A 39 -5.79 -8.33 4.78
CA VAL A 39 -6.10 -8.05 3.37
C VAL A 39 -4.80 -7.94 2.55
N LEU A 40 -3.75 -7.36 3.12
CA LEU A 40 -2.42 -7.29 2.50
C LEU A 40 -1.83 -8.69 2.30
N ALA A 41 -1.87 -9.56 3.31
CA ALA A 41 -1.40 -10.95 3.20
C ALA A 41 -2.15 -11.71 2.10
N ASN A 42 -3.49 -11.59 2.07
CA ASN A 42 -4.31 -12.18 1.01
C ASN A 42 -3.96 -11.62 -0.38
N ALA A 43 -3.65 -10.33 -0.50
CA ALA A 43 -3.21 -9.73 -1.75
C ALA A 43 -1.82 -10.24 -2.15
N ILE A 44 -0.89 -10.38 -1.20
CA ILE A 44 0.45 -10.92 -1.42
C ILE A 44 0.35 -12.32 -2.03
N ASP A 45 -0.42 -13.21 -1.41
CA ASP A 45 -0.60 -14.59 -1.89
C ASP A 45 -1.27 -14.62 -3.27
N ARG A 46 -2.33 -13.82 -3.45
CA ARG A 46 -3.13 -13.80 -4.67
C ARG A 46 -2.36 -13.29 -5.90
N PHE A 47 -1.44 -12.36 -5.71
CA PHE A 47 -0.71 -11.69 -6.80
C PHE A 47 0.75 -12.11 -6.88
N GLY A 48 1.20 -13.05 -6.03
CA GLY A 48 2.58 -13.55 -6.02
C GLY A 48 3.59 -12.47 -5.66
N TRP A 49 3.22 -11.58 -4.73
CA TRP A 49 4.11 -10.51 -4.29
C TRP A 49 5.06 -10.97 -3.21
N ILE A 50 6.13 -10.22 -3.01
CA ILE A 50 6.98 -10.32 -1.82
C ILE A 50 6.92 -8.96 -1.13
N CYS A 51 6.55 -8.94 0.15
CA CYS A 51 6.54 -7.73 0.96
C CYS A 51 7.80 -7.67 1.80
N HIS A 52 8.69 -6.72 1.49
CA HIS A 52 9.96 -6.54 2.18
C HIS A 52 9.81 -5.71 3.46
N ALA A 53 8.91 -4.72 3.47
CA ALA A 53 8.67 -3.85 4.61
C ALA A 53 7.30 -3.16 4.50
N TYR A 54 6.72 -2.76 5.63
CA TYR A 54 5.53 -1.92 5.66
C TYR A 54 5.53 -0.98 6.87
N CYS A 55 4.75 0.10 6.77
CA CYS A 55 4.47 1.02 7.87
C CYS A 55 3.04 1.55 7.74
N LEU A 56 2.26 1.46 8.82
CA LEU A 56 0.86 1.88 8.88
C LEU A 56 0.73 3.10 9.80
N MET A 57 0.55 4.28 9.22
CA MET A 57 0.30 5.53 9.94
C MET A 57 -1.17 5.85 9.90
N ALA A 58 -1.71 6.55 10.90
CA ALA A 58 -3.14 6.82 11.03
C ALA A 58 -3.79 7.30 9.72
N THR A 59 -3.13 8.16 8.93
CA THR A 59 -3.68 8.75 7.70
C THR A 59 -3.13 8.16 6.40
N HIS A 60 -2.12 7.29 6.42
CA HIS A 60 -1.49 6.75 5.22
C HIS A 60 -0.63 5.52 5.52
N TYR A 61 -0.28 4.76 4.48
CA TYR A 61 0.63 3.64 4.61
C TYR A 61 1.78 3.71 3.61
N HIS A 62 2.86 3.02 3.96
CA HIS A 62 4.03 2.76 3.12
C HIS A 62 4.21 1.24 3.02
N ILE A 63 4.42 0.71 1.82
CA ILE A 63 4.70 -0.72 1.60
C ILE A 63 5.82 -0.84 0.57
N LEU A 64 6.78 -1.74 0.82
CA LEU A 64 7.84 -2.12 -0.10
C LEU A 64 7.49 -3.48 -0.70
N ILE A 65 6.99 -3.47 -1.93
CA ILE A 65 6.51 -4.66 -2.64
C ILE A 65 7.43 -4.98 -3.80
N GLU A 66 7.79 -6.25 -3.92
CA GLU A 66 8.34 -6.84 -5.13
C GLU A 66 7.27 -7.67 -5.84
N THR A 67 7.18 -7.54 -7.17
CA THR A 67 6.20 -8.26 -7.98
C THR A 67 6.91 -9.18 -8.96
N SER A 68 6.59 -10.48 -8.95
CA SER A 68 7.11 -11.44 -9.94
C SER A 68 6.60 -11.15 -11.37
N GLU A 69 5.40 -10.60 -11.48
CA GLU A 69 4.73 -10.21 -12.73
C GLU A 69 4.38 -8.70 -12.72
N PRO A 70 4.14 -8.06 -13.89
CA PRO A 70 3.69 -6.67 -13.98
C PRO A 70 2.22 -6.51 -13.55
N ASN A 71 1.93 -6.72 -12.26
CA ASN A 71 0.58 -6.81 -11.73
C ASN A 71 0.32 -5.90 -10.52
N LEU A 72 1.23 -4.96 -10.21
CA LEU A 72 1.13 -4.02 -9.08
C LEU A 72 -0.21 -3.29 -9.06
N SER A 73 -0.62 -2.68 -10.17
CA SER A 73 -1.88 -1.93 -10.23
C SER A 73 -3.11 -2.80 -9.97
N ARG A 74 -3.09 -4.08 -10.37
CA ARG A 74 -4.20 -5.02 -10.13
C ARG A 74 -4.29 -5.37 -8.65
N GLY A 75 -3.16 -5.71 -8.02
CA GLY A 75 -3.17 -6.04 -6.59
C GLY A 75 -3.48 -4.83 -5.71
N MET A 76 -3.00 -3.63 -6.05
CA MET A 76 -3.31 -2.42 -5.29
C MET A 76 -4.78 -2.01 -5.41
N ARG A 77 -5.43 -2.30 -6.55
CA ARG A 77 -6.87 -2.13 -6.71
C ARG A 77 -7.64 -3.10 -5.81
N HIS A 78 -7.17 -4.34 -5.68
CA HIS A 78 -7.77 -5.33 -4.79
C HIS A 78 -7.60 -4.95 -3.33
N LEU A 79 -6.37 -4.72 -2.87
CA LEU A 79 -6.01 -4.34 -1.50
C LEU A 79 -6.82 -3.13 -1.02
N ASN A 80 -6.73 -2.00 -1.72
CA ASN A 80 -7.46 -0.80 -1.32
C ASN A 80 -8.97 -0.96 -1.41
N GLY A 81 -9.46 -1.72 -2.40
CA GLY A 81 -10.89 -1.94 -2.61
C GLY A 81 -11.51 -2.75 -1.49
N VAL A 82 -10.93 -3.90 -1.17
CA VAL A 82 -11.41 -4.78 -0.09
C VAL A 82 -11.35 -4.07 1.25
N TYR A 83 -10.20 -3.45 1.56
CA TYR A 83 -10.04 -2.74 2.83
C TYR A 83 -11.02 -1.57 2.98
N THR A 84 -11.19 -0.74 1.93
CA THR A 84 -12.13 0.39 1.97
C THR A 84 -13.57 -0.07 2.22
N GLN A 85 -13.99 -1.18 1.59
CA GLN A 85 -15.34 -1.71 1.78
C GLN A 85 -15.57 -2.18 3.21
N TRP A 86 -14.61 -2.92 3.77
CA TRP A 86 -14.67 -3.36 5.17
C TRP A 86 -14.68 -2.17 6.12
N PHE A 87 -13.74 -1.23 5.97
CA PHE A 87 -13.60 -0.06 6.85
C PHE A 87 -14.88 0.79 6.85
N ASN A 88 -15.44 1.05 5.67
CA ASN A 88 -16.70 1.78 5.56
C ASN A 88 -17.85 1.07 6.29
N ARG A 89 -17.89 -0.27 6.25
CA ARG A 89 -18.89 -1.05 6.97
C ARG A 89 -18.69 -0.99 8.48
N GLN A 90 -17.46 -1.13 8.97
CA GLN A 90 -17.16 -1.10 10.41
C GLN A 90 -17.45 0.27 11.02
N HIS A 91 -17.08 1.34 10.32
CA HIS A 91 -17.17 2.70 10.84
C HIS A 91 -18.46 3.44 10.41
N ALA A 92 -19.43 2.74 9.80
CA ALA A 92 -20.66 3.31 9.25
C ALA A 92 -20.41 4.52 8.31
N ARG A 93 -19.36 4.44 7.48
CA ARG A 93 -18.96 5.49 6.53
C ARG A 93 -19.37 5.14 5.11
N PHE A 94 -19.40 6.17 4.26
CA PHE A 94 -19.64 6.04 2.83
C PHE A 94 -18.63 6.88 2.04
N GLY A 95 -18.45 6.52 0.77
CA GLY A 95 -17.53 7.22 -0.14
C GLY A 95 -16.09 6.69 -0.11
N HIS A 96 -15.18 7.50 -0.63
CA HIS A 96 -13.77 7.14 -0.80
C HIS A 96 -12.99 7.27 0.51
N LEU A 97 -12.37 6.16 0.95
CA LEU A 97 -11.43 6.16 2.07
C LEU A 97 -10.06 6.70 1.69
N VAL A 98 -9.47 6.22 0.60
CA VAL A 98 -8.15 6.65 0.10
C VAL A 98 -8.27 7.70 -1.00
N GLN A 99 -7.27 8.58 -1.10
CA GLN A 99 -7.17 9.70 -2.04
C GLN A 99 -6.82 9.22 -3.45
N GLY A 100 -7.75 8.48 -4.07
CA GLY A 100 -7.63 8.01 -5.45
C GLY A 100 -6.54 6.97 -5.65
N ARG A 101 -5.64 7.22 -6.61
CA ARG A 101 -4.58 6.27 -7.01
C ARG A 101 -3.42 6.31 -6.02
N PHE A 102 -2.94 5.14 -5.61
CA PHE A 102 -1.66 4.98 -4.92
C PHE A 102 -0.51 5.58 -5.74
N LYS A 103 0.52 6.07 -5.04
CA LYS A 103 1.82 6.42 -5.61
C LYS A 103 2.74 5.21 -5.54
N SER A 104 3.58 5.06 -6.55
CA SER A 104 4.57 3.98 -6.63
C SER A 104 5.86 4.55 -7.21
N ILE A 105 6.96 4.36 -6.50
CA ILE A 105 8.32 4.70 -6.95
C ILE A 105 9.07 3.40 -7.13
N LEU A 106 9.75 3.25 -8.27
CA LEU A 106 10.55 2.07 -8.55
C LEU A 106 11.85 2.13 -7.76
N VAL A 107 12.28 1.00 -7.21
CA VAL A 107 13.42 0.90 -6.30
C VAL A 107 14.47 -0.01 -6.94
N GLU A 108 15.71 0.47 -7.02
CA GLU A 108 16.85 -0.33 -7.46
C GLU A 108 17.27 -1.29 -6.35
N LYS A 109 17.34 -2.59 -6.66
CA LYS A 109 17.55 -3.67 -5.68
C LYS A 109 18.93 -3.63 -5.04
N GLU A 110 19.99 -3.33 -5.79
CA GLU A 110 21.37 -3.54 -5.33
C GLU A 110 21.87 -2.55 -4.27
N SER A 111 21.33 -1.32 -4.20
CA SER A 111 21.88 -0.26 -3.34
C SER A 111 20.85 0.39 -2.40
N TYR A 112 19.59 0.51 -2.84
CA TYR A 112 18.62 1.36 -2.16
C TYR A 112 17.59 0.60 -1.31
N LEU A 113 17.54 -0.74 -1.44
CA LEU A 113 16.53 -1.56 -0.79
C LEU A 113 16.62 -1.50 0.74
N LEU A 114 17.83 -1.60 1.29
CA LEU A 114 18.06 -1.67 2.73
C LEU A 114 17.81 -0.31 3.42
N GLU A 115 18.27 0.78 2.79
CA GLU A 115 18.02 2.14 3.25
C GLU A 115 16.53 2.49 3.21
N LEU A 116 15.84 2.10 2.14
CA LEU A 116 14.40 2.34 2.01
C LEU A 116 13.58 1.51 3.00
N ALA A 117 13.95 0.24 3.21
CA ALA A 117 13.31 -0.59 4.22
C ALA A 117 13.47 0.04 5.61
N HIS A 118 14.68 0.52 5.94
CA HIS A 118 14.91 1.25 7.19
C HIS A 118 14.07 2.52 7.28
N TYR A 119 14.04 3.34 6.21
CA TYR A 119 13.22 4.55 6.14
C TYR A 119 11.72 4.27 6.37
N ILE A 120 11.19 3.20 5.78
CA ILE A 120 9.79 2.81 5.94
C ILE A 120 9.50 2.45 7.41
N VAL A 121 10.36 1.65 8.03
CA VAL A 121 10.16 1.18 9.41
C VAL A 121 10.28 2.31 10.43
N ILE A 122 11.16 3.29 10.21
CA ILE A 122 11.32 4.43 11.14
C ILE A 122 10.33 5.57 10.91
N ASN A 123 9.49 5.49 9.87
CA ASN A 123 8.55 6.55 9.53
C ASN A 123 7.60 6.93 10.69
N PRO A 124 7.08 6.00 11.52
CA PRO A 124 6.26 6.36 12.68
C PRO A 124 6.97 7.21 13.75
N VAL A 125 8.30 7.27 13.74
CA VAL A 125 9.13 7.95 14.75
C VAL A 125 9.57 9.35 14.26
N ARG A 126 9.22 9.72 13.03
CA ARG A 126 9.55 11.02 12.41
C ARG A 126 8.29 11.86 12.23
#